data_AF-A0A966YIR0-F1
#
_entry.id   AF-A0A966YIR0-F1
#
_cell.length_a   1.000
_cell.length_b   1.000
_cell.length_c   1.000
_cell.angle_alpha   90.00
_cell.angle_beta   90.00
_cell.angle_gamma   90.00
#
_symmetry.space_group_name_H-M   'P 1'
#
loop_
_entity.id
_entity.type
_entity.pdbx_description
1 polymer ?
#
loop_
_entity_poly.entity_id
_entity_poly.type
_entity_poly.pdbx_seq_one_letter_code
_entity_poly.pdbx_strand_id
1 'polypeptide(L)'
;MTAEHKAALAEGRAQGSAVRAYLEALENHKPKRGRKRTPATIQARLATIDSNLETADPMSRLQMIQERMDLVTELEAAERPVDLSALEDRFVAVAKAYSERKGISYAAWKEFGVPTPLLKRAGITRGS
;
A
#
# COMPACT_ATOMS: atom_id res chain seq x y z
N MET A 1 26.02 28.10 -1.21
CA MET A 1 25.65 26.68 -1.40
C MET A 1 26.62 26.04 -2.36
N THR A 2 27.33 24.98 -1.95
CA THR A 2 28.30 24.25 -2.78
C THR A 2 27.60 23.18 -3.64
N ALA A 3 28.28 22.68 -4.69
CA ALA A 3 27.78 21.60 -5.53
C ALA A 3 27.48 20.32 -4.72
N GLU A 4 28.36 20.00 -3.77
CA GLU A 4 28.22 18.86 -2.84
C GLU A 4 26.93 18.95 -2.01
N HIS A 5 26.62 20.13 -1.48
CA HIS A 5 25.41 20.32 -0.68
C HIS A 5 24.13 20.15 -1.53
N LYS A 6 24.15 20.61 -2.80
CA LYS A 6 23.03 20.38 -3.74
C LYS A 6 22.85 18.90 -4.07
N ALA A 7 23.95 18.16 -4.27
CA ALA A 7 23.92 16.72 -4.51
C ALA A 7 23.36 15.95 -3.32
N ALA A 8 23.82 16.25 -2.10
CA ALA A 8 23.31 15.63 -0.87
C ALA A 8 21.80 15.89 -0.64
N LEU A 9 21.33 17.11 -0.97
CA LEU A 9 19.90 17.44 -0.94
C LEU A 9 19.09 16.65 -1.97
N ALA A 10 19.61 16.49 -3.20
CA ALA A 10 18.95 15.71 -4.24
C ALA A 10 18.86 14.23 -3.87
N GLU A 11 19.97 13.65 -3.37
CA GLU A 11 20.02 12.29 -2.87
C GLU A 11 19.01 12.07 -1.74
N GLY A 12 18.94 13.01 -0.79
CA GLY A 12 17.99 12.89 0.31
C GLY A 12 16.52 12.93 -0.11
N ARG A 13 16.19 13.70 -1.16
CA ARG A 13 14.84 13.70 -1.75
C ARG A 13 14.54 12.38 -2.47
N ALA A 14 15.49 11.85 -3.23
CA ALA A 14 15.33 10.59 -3.93
C ALA A 14 15.09 9.42 -2.96
N GLN A 15 15.91 9.34 -1.89
CA GLN A 15 15.74 8.35 -0.83
C GLN A 15 14.36 8.48 -0.15
N GLY A 16 13.97 9.71 0.22
CA GLY A 16 12.68 9.96 0.87
C GLY A 16 11.49 9.60 -0.02
N SER A 17 11.57 9.89 -1.33
CA SER A 17 10.52 9.55 -2.29
C SER A 17 10.33 8.05 -2.45
N ALA A 18 11.42 7.27 -2.57
CA ALA A 18 11.34 5.82 -2.70
C ALA A 18 10.82 5.15 -1.42
N VAL A 19 11.28 5.60 -0.24
CA VAL A 19 10.75 5.11 1.05
C VAL A 19 9.27 5.43 1.17
N ARG A 20 8.86 6.67 0.90
CA ARG A 20 7.45 7.09 0.98
C ARG A 20 6.55 6.26 0.07
N ALA A 21 6.93 6.11 -1.20
CA ALA A 21 6.14 5.36 -2.18
C ALA A 21 5.91 3.91 -1.75
N TYR A 22 6.94 3.25 -1.18
CA TYR A 22 6.79 1.90 -0.66
C TYR A 22 5.87 1.83 0.56
N LEU A 23 5.99 2.77 1.52
CA LEU A 23 5.16 2.77 2.72
C LEU A 23 3.69 3.09 2.40
N GLU A 24 3.42 4.03 1.50
CA GLU A 24 2.07 4.34 1.03
C GLU A 24 1.44 3.15 0.31
N ALA A 25 2.19 2.46 -0.55
CA ALA A 25 1.73 1.21 -1.16
C ALA A 25 1.44 0.15 -0.10
N LEU A 26 2.34 -0.03 0.88
CA LEU A 26 2.15 -1.00 1.96
C LEU A 26 0.90 -0.71 2.78
N GLU A 27 0.61 0.55 3.10
CA GLU A 27 -0.62 0.95 3.81
C GLU A 27 -1.89 0.72 2.98
N ASN A 28 -1.86 1.04 1.68
CA ASN A 28 -2.98 0.79 0.78
C ASN A 28 -3.29 -0.70 0.61
N HIS A 29 -2.27 -1.56 0.71
CA HIS A 29 -2.41 -3.01 0.61
C HIS A 29 -2.59 -3.72 1.96
N LYS A 30 -2.52 -3.02 3.11
CA LYS A 30 -2.78 -3.63 4.41
C LYS A 30 -4.24 -4.08 4.50
N PRO A 31 -4.52 -5.36 4.82
CA PRO A 31 -5.88 -5.81 5.03
C PRO A 31 -6.49 -5.07 6.22
N LYS A 32 -7.57 -4.31 6.01
CA LYS A 32 -8.33 -3.66 7.09
C LYS A 32 -8.86 -4.73 8.07
N ARG A 33 -8.80 -4.47 9.38
CA ARG A 33 -9.25 -5.41 10.42
C ARG A 33 -10.72 -5.79 10.20
N GLY A 34 -10.98 -7.07 9.94
CA GLY A 34 -12.30 -7.63 9.61
C GLY A 34 -12.19 -8.93 8.80
N ARG A 35 -13.32 -9.55 8.46
CA ARG A 35 -13.36 -10.68 7.51
C ARG A 35 -12.82 -10.15 6.17
N LYS A 36 -11.81 -10.80 5.58
CA LYS A 36 -11.19 -10.34 4.33
C LYS A 36 -12.27 -10.14 3.26
N ARG A 37 -12.52 -8.89 2.84
CA ARG A 37 -13.12 -8.62 1.54
C ARG A 37 -12.04 -8.91 0.51
N THR A 38 -12.17 -10.05 -0.16
CA THR A 38 -11.34 -10.45 -1.30
C THR A 38 -12.06 -10.10 -2.61
N PRO A 39 -11.35 -9.97 -3.74
CA PRO A 39 -11.97 -9.81 -5.05
C PRO A 39 -13.09 -10.83 -5.30
N ALA A 40 -12.87 -12.10 -4.92
CA ALA A 40 -13.88 -13.16 -5.03
C ALA A 40 -15.14 -12.87 -4.18
N THR A 41 -14.99 -12.38 -2.95
CA THR A 41 -16.15 -12.03 -2.12
C THR A 41 -16.88 -10.76 -2.62
N ILE A 42 -16.14 -9.82 -3.23
CA ILE A 42 -16.72 -8.62 -3.85
C ILE A 42 -17.55 -9.03 -5.08
N GLN A 43 -17.00 -9.88 -5.95
CA GLN A 43 -17.71 -10.43 -7.10
C GLN A 43 -18.97 -11.22 -6.69
N ALA A 44 -18.89 -12.03 -5.62
CA ALA A 44 -20.06 -12.74 -5.10
C ALA A 44 -21.15 -11.78 -4.58
N ARG A 45 -20.76 -10.66 -3.95
CA ARG A 45 -21.71 -9.64 -3.50
C ARG A 45 -22.33 -8.87 -4.67
N LEU A 46 -21.54 -8.52 -5.70
CA LEU A 46 -22.04 -7.89 -6.93
C LEU A 46 -23.11 -8.77 -7.60
N ALA A 47 -22.86 -10.07 -7.74
CA ALA A 47 -23.84 -11.01 -8.31
C ALA A 47 -25.16 -11.04 -7.51
N THR A 48 -25.07 -10.97 -6.17
CA THR A 48 -26.26 -10.92 -5.30
C THR A 48 -27.02 -9.59 -5.43
N ILE A 49 -26.30 -8.48 -5.60
CA ILE A 49 -26.92 -7.17 -5.83
C ILE A 49 -27.65 -7.18 -7.17
N ASP A 50 -27.01 -7.67 -8.23
CA ASP A 50 -27.60 -7.70 -9.56
C ASP A 50 -28.88 -8.54 -9.62
N SER A 51 -28.93 -9.69 -8.93
CA SER A 51 -30.16 -10.49 -8.83
C SER A 51 -31.29 -9.80 -8.06
N ASN A 52 -30.95 -9.03 -7.03
CA ASN A 52 -31.95 -8.38 -6.16
C ASN A 52 -32.47 -7.06 -6.73
N LEU A 53 -31.73 -6.43 -7.64
CA LEU A 53 -32.12 -5.16 -8.26
C LEU A 53 -33.42 -5.25 -9.07
N GLU A 54 -33.73 -6.41 -9.64
CA GLU A 54 -34.93 -6.63 -10.46
C GLU A 54 -36.22 -6.49 -9.65
N THR A 55 -36.21 -6.95 -8.40
CA THR A 55 -37.38 -7.06 -7.53
C THR A 55 -37.39 -6.04 -6.38
N ALA A 56 -36.30 -5.28 -6.19
CA ALA A 56 -36.18 -4.27 -5.14
C ALA A 56 -37.17 -3.10 -5.33
N ASP A 57 -37.72 -2.60 -4.22
CA ASP A 57 -38.46 -1.35 -4.17
C ASP A 57 -37.54 -0.15 -4.51
N PRO A 58 -38.10 1.03 -4.86
CA PRO A 58 -37.30 2.17 -5.33
C PRO A 58 -36.20 2.64 -4.37
N MET A 59 -36.44 2.61 -3.06
CA MET A 59 -35.44 3.05 -2.07
C MET A 59 -34.31 2.02 -1.94
N SER A 60 -34.66 0.75 -1.81
CA SER A 60 -33.68 -0.34 -1.77
C SER A 60 -32.87 -0.43 -3.07
N ARG A 61 -33.52 -0.25 -4.23
CA ARG A 61 -32.87 -0.22 -5.53
C ARG A 61 -31.82 0.89 -5.62
N LEU A 62 -32.13 2.10 -5.14
CA LEU A 62 -31.17 3.21 -5.12
C LEU A 62 -29.95 2.87 -4.24
N GLN A 63 -30.17 2.32 -3.04
CA GLN A 63 -29.08 1.92 -2.15
C GLN A 63 -28.21 0.80 -2.74
N MET A 64 -28.83 -0.20 -3.36
CA MET A 64 -28.13 -1.30 -4.04
C MET A 64 -27.30 -0.82 -5.23
N ILE A 65 -27.80 0.16 -5.99
CA ILE A 65 -27.03 0.80 -7.08
C ILE A 65 -25.78 1.50 -6.52
N GLN A 66 -25.91 2.26 -5.42
CA GLN A 66 -24.76 2.89 -4.77
C GLN A 66 -23.76 1.82 -4.29
N GLU A 67 -24.23 0.78 -3.60
CA GLU A 67 -23.37 -0.31 -3.14
C GLU A 67 -22.63 -0.98 -4.31
N ARG A 68 -23.31 -1.21 -5.44
CA ARG A 68 -22.69 -1.76 -6.65
C ARG A 68 -21.57 -0.85 -7.16
N MET A 69 -21.80 0.47 -7.24
CA MET A 69 -20.78 1.43 -7.70
C MET A 69 -19.55 1.45 -6.78
N ASP A 70 -19.77 1.43 -5.47
CA ASP A 70 -18.69 1.39 -4.48
C ASP A 70 -17.87 0.10 -4.60
N LEU A 71 -18.54 -1.05 -4.76
CA LEU A 71 -17.89 -2.35 -4.90
C LEU A 71 -17.12 -2.50 -6.21
N VAL A 72 -17.63 -1.95 -7.33
CA VAL A 72 -16.89 -1.92 -8.60
C VAL A 72 -15.62 -1.08 -8.45
N THR A 73 -15.71 0.09 -7.82
CA THR A 73 -14.54 0.95 -7.55
C THR A 73 -13.52 0.23 -6.64
N GLU A 74 -13.99 -0.47 -5.62
CA GLU A 74 -13.15 -1.28 -4.73
C GLU A 74 -12.45 -2.41 -5.49
N LEU A 75 -13.16 -3.09 -6.40
CA LEU A 75 -12.61 -4.16 -7.23
C LEU A 75 -11.54 -3.64 -8.19
N GLU A 76 -11.78 -2.53 -8.89
CA GLU A 76 -10.80 -1.89 -9.77
C GLU A 76 -9.56 -1.39 -9.02
N ALA A 77 -9.71 -0.96 -7.77
CA ALA A 77 -8.58 -0.60 -6.92
C ALA A 77 -7.77 -1.83 -6.48
N ALA A 78 -8.44 -2.96 -6.22
CA ALA A 78 -7.79 -4.22 -5.88
C ALA A 78 -7.12 -4.91 -7.08
N GLU A 79 -7.66 -4.72 -8.29
CA GLU A 79 -7.15 -5.29 -9.53
C GLU A 79 -5.99 -4.50 -10.14
N ARG A 80 -5.74 -3.25 -9.71
CA ARG A 80 -4.52 -2.52 -10.07
C ARG A 80 -3.33 -3.14 -9.35
N PRO A 81 -2.47 -3.93 -10.04
CA PRO A 81 -1.26 -4.41 -9.40
C PRO A 81 -0.35 -3.19 -9.26
N VAL A 82 -0.27 -2.63 -8.06
CA VAL A 82 0.95 -1.90 -7.71
C VAL A 82 2.06 -2.94 -7.85
N ASP A 83 3.03 -2.69 -8.74
CA ASP A 83 4.22 -3.51 -8.84
C ASP A 83 5.03 -3.34 -7.55
N LEU A 84 4.57 -4.05 -6.52
CA LEU A 84 5.13 -4.02 -5.20
C LEU A 84 6.58 -4.49 -5.26
N SER A 85 6.93 -5.38 -6.19
CA SER A 85 8.30 -5.84 -6.40
C SER A 85 9.21 -4.69 -6.86
N ALA A 86 8.80 -3.87 -7.82
CA ALA A 86 9.58 -2.69 -8.22
C ALA A 86 9.71 -1.65 -7.09
N LEU A 87 8.66 -1.47 -6.27
CA LEU A 87 8.73 -0.57 -5.10
C LEU A 87 9.63 -1.13 -4.00
N GLU A 88 9.58 -2.44 -3.77
CA GLU A 88 10.46 -3.15 -2.83
C GLU A 88 11.93 -3.02 -3.22
N ASP A 89 12.26 -3.18 -4.50
CA ASP A 89 13.64 -3.06 -5.00
C ASP A 89 14.17 -1.64 -4.81
N ARG A 90 13.36 -0.62 -5.13
CA ARG A 90 13.72 0.78 -4.87
C ARG A 90 13.86 1.07 -3.39
N PHE A 91 12.98 0.53 -2.55
CA PHE A 91 13.06 0.65 -1.10
C PHE A 91 14.37 0.03 -0.58
N VAL A 92 14.68 -1.20 -0.98
CA VAL A 92 15.90 -1.93 -0.57
C VAL A 92 17.16 -1.13 -0.91
N ALA A 93 17.21 -0.48 -2.07
CA ALA A 93 18.36 0.30 -2.50
C ALA A 93 18.66 1.52 -1.61
N VAL A 94 17.65 2.12 -0.97
CA VAL A 94 17.80 3.38 -0.23
C VAL A 94 17.56 3.28 1.27
N ALA A 95 16.86 2.25 1.73
CA ALA A 95 16.30 2.22 3.07
C ALA A 95 17.36 2.25 4.18
N LYS A 96 18.53 1.63 3.99
CA LYS A 96 19.61 1.66 4.97
C LYS A 96 20.18 3.07 5.16
N ALA A 97 20.64 3.71 4.09
CA ALA A 97 21.18 5.07 4.14
C ALA A 97 20.13 6.08 4.65
N TYR A 98 18.87 5.90 4.26
CA TYR A 98 17.76 6.70 4.79
C TYR A 98 17.60 6.50 6.31
N SER A 99 17.64 5.26 6.79
CA SER A 99 17.50 4.91 8.21
C SER A 99 18.64 5.48 9.04
N GLU A 100 19.89 5.33 8.60
CA GLU A 100 21.07 5.85 9.27
C GLU A 100 21.01 7.38 9.40
N ARG A 101 20.64 8.09 8.33
CA ARG A 101 20.51 9.55 8.36
C ARG A 101 19.37 10.04 9.24
N LYS A 102 18.28 9.26 9.35
CA LYS A 102 17.06 9.65 10.08
C LYS A 102 16.98 9.07 11.49
N GLY A 103 17.93 8.22 11.90
CA GLY A 103 17.91 7.53 13.19
C GLY A 103 16.73 6.54 13.31
N ILE A 104 16.34 5.89 12.22
CA ILE A 104 15.22 4.94 12.21
C ILE A 104 15.73 3.53 12.48
N SER A 105 15.27 2.93 13.58
CA SER A 105 15.70 1.59 13.99
C SER A 105 14.96 0.48 13.23
N TYR A 106 15.55 -0.72 13.22
CA TYR A 106 14.85 -1.94 12.76
C TYR A 106 13.50 -2.14 13.45
N ALA A 107 13.40 -1.83 14.75
CA ALA A 107 12.17 -1.95 15.51
C ALA A 107 11.07 -1.03 14.98
N ALA A 108 11.41 0.20 14.59
CA ALA A 108 10.45 1.14 14.00
C ALA A 108 9.87 0.60 12.67
N TRP A 109 10.72 0.03 11.81
CA TRP A 109 10.25 -0.59 10.56
C TRP A 109 9.34 -1.80 10.79
N LYS A 110 9.66 -2.61 11.80
CA LYS A 110 8.84 -3.76 12.19
C LYS A 110 7.48 -3.33 12.74
N GLU A 111 7.46 -2.30 13.57
CA GLU A 111 6.22 -1.72 14.12
C GLU A 111 5.34 -1.15 13.02
N PHE A 112 5.93 -0.48 12.02
CA PHE A 112 5.19 -0.03 10.83
C PHE A 112 4.62 -1.19 10.02
N GLY A 113 5.21 -2.38 10.10
CA GLY A 113 4.76 -3.59 9.40
C GLY A 113 5.57 -3.94 8.16
N VAL A 114 6.78 -3.40 8.00
CA VAL A 114 7.68 -3.79 6.91
C VAL A 114 8.15 -5.24 7.13
N PRO A 115 8.11 -6.12 6.11
CA PRO A 115 8.52 -7.51 6.25
C PRO A 115 10.01 -7.68 6.59
N THR A 116 10.32 -8.60 7.50
CA THR A 116 11.71 -8.92 7.88
C THR A 116 12.60 -9.35 6.71
N PRO A 117 12.13 -10.16 5.74
CA PRO A 117 12.95 -10.49 4.56
C PRO A 117 13.38 -9.25 3.77
N LEU A 118 12.52 -8.25 3.66
CA LEU A 118 12.81 -7.00 2.96
C LEU A 118 13.81 -6.13 3.71
N LEU A 119 13.67 -6.03 5.04
CA LEU A 119 14.65 -5.34 5.89
C LEU A 119 16.04 -6.00 5.81
N LYS A 120 16.09 -7.33 5.77
CA LYS A 120 17.35 -8.08 5.59
C LYS A 120 17.97 -7.80 4.22
N ARG A 121 17.17 -7.79 3.14
CA ARG A 121 17.62 -7.40 1.79
C ARG A 121 18.17 -5.97 1.75
N ALA A 122 17.53 -5.04 2.48
CA ALA A 122 17.99 -3.67 2.64
C ALA A 122 19.23 -3.51 3.53
N GLY A 123 19.70 -4.58 4.20
CA GLY A 123 20.82 -4.52 5.13
C GLY A 123 20.49 -3.85 6.47
N ILE A 124 19.21 -3.73 6.83
CA ILE A 124 18.73 -3.22 8.13
C ILE A 124 18.57 -4.40 9.07
N THR A 125 19.31 -4.40 10.18
CA THR A 125 19.36 -5.52 11.13
C THR A 125 19.00 -5.06 12.54
N ARG A 126 18.78 -6.00 13.47
CA ARG A 126 18.36 -5.68 14.85
C ARG A 126 19.39 -4.87 15.65
N GLY A 127 20.64 -4.78 15.19
CA GLY A 127 21.73 -4.06 15.84
C GLY A 127 22.29 -2.88 15.04
N SER A 128 21.64 -2.49 13.94
CA SER A 128 21.96 -1.28 13.17
C SER A 128 21.12 -0.10 13.60
#